data_AF-D1JGA0-F1
#
_entry.id   AF-D1JGA0-F1
#
_cell.length_a   1.000
_cell.length_b   1.000
_cell.length_c   1.000
_cell.angle_alpha   90.00
_cell.angle_beta   90.00
_cell.angle_gamma   90.00
#
_symmetry.space_group_name_H-M   'P 1'
#
loop_
_entity.id
_entity.type
_entity.pdbx_description
1 polymer ?
#
loop_
_entity_poly.entity_id
_entity_poly.type
_entity_poly.pdbx_seq_one_letter_code
_entity_poly.pdbx_strand_id
1 'polypeptide(L)'
;MNSTDILFNNGQLNWDAISTISNIILVTALVLVTLWYAWQVRRQTKSMEKGMRKNRILEEIQDVLTPTIYSLEKEIEAIEKNKIFWYKSVEEGIFEGLSKIYGNSGAFKDVFGKFPDLEEMFLSHDNLYSKLNELYTEIEREIRTLELKERLENLLNTFYQSKREEANERNLPENAYKLEDNERERIFWWIINNWTPKGTPHTLEPHVDFWEEYKDELLEFRKTLRVEEADKEIENRLTQLKELDGHLLDKIKEKREKYREEYHFTKYEIDPQLKELEERLM
;
A
#
# COMPACT_ATOMS: atom_id res chain seq x y z
N MET A 1 66.06 45.82 1.05
CA MET A 1 65.45 46.91 0.26
C MET A 1 64.45 47.61 1.16
N ASN A 2 64.69 48.88 1.49
CA ASN A 2 63.78 49.67 2.30
C ASN A 2 62.53 50.00 1.48
N SER A 3 61.34 49.80 2.06
CA SER A 3 60.05 50.06 1.41
C SER A 3 59.88 51.52 0.95
N THR A 4 60.71 52.43 1.49
CA THR A 4 60.74 53.86 1.15
C THR A 4 61.34 54.16 -0.21
N ASP A 5 62.28 53.35 -0.72
CA ASP A 5 62.93 53.58 -2.02
C ASP A 5 62.06 53.14 -3.21
N ILE A 6 60.99 52.38 -2.96
CA ILE A 6 60.03 51.93 -3.97
C ILE A 6 58.93 52.98 -4.19
N LEU A 7 58.57 53.73 -3.14
CA LEU A 7 57.49 54.72 -3.15
C LEU A 7 57.98 56.14 -3.50
N PHE A 8 59.28 56.42 -3.37
CA PHE A 8 59.88 57.71 -3.68
C PHE A 8 61.02 57.55 -4.68
N ASN A 9 60.93 58.25 -5.82
CA ASN A 9 61.99 58.35 -6.81
C ASN A 9 62.46 59.81 -6.85
N ASN A 10 63.74 60.07 -6.57
CA ASN A 10 64.32 61.43 -6.54
C ASN A 10 63.52 62.47 -5.71
N GLY A 11 62.98 62.09 -4.55
CA GLY A 11 62.26 63.01 -3.65
C GLY A 11 60.82 63.37 -4.08
N GLN A 12 60.30 62.77 -5.16
CA GLN A 12 58.88 62.85 -5.54
C GLN A 12 58.19 61.48 -5.42
N LEU A 13 56.90 61.50 -5.07
CA LEU A 13 56.05 60.31 -4.98
C LEU A 13 55.97 59.62 -6.35
N ASN A 14 56.34 58.33 -6.40
CA ASN A 14 56.28 57.53 -7.61
C ASN A 14 54.85 57.04 -7.84
N TRP A 15 54.03 57.88 -8.47
CA TRP A 15 52.63 57.60 -8.76
C TRP A 15 52.41 56.32 -9.58
N ASP A 16 53.34 55.96 -10.47
CA ASP A 16 53.28 54.71 -11.26
C ASP A 16 53.50 53.47 -10.38
N ALA A 17 54.46 53.53 -9.45
CA ALA A 17 54.65 52.45 -8.48
C ALA A 17 53.45 52.31 -7.53
N ILE A 18 52.85 53.43 -7.10
CA ILE A 18 51.65 53.43 -6.24
C ILE A 18 50.44 52.86 -6.99
N SER A 19 50.24 53.24 -8.26
CA SER A 19 49.19 52.71 -9.13
C SER A 19 49.35 51.20 -9.35
N THR A 20 50.58 50.75 -9.58
CA THR A 20 50.90 49.32 -9.77
C THR A 20 50.64 48.51 -8.50
N ILE A 21 51.09 49.00 -7.34
CA ILE A 21 50.85 48.35 -6.04
C ILE A 21 49.34 48.31 -5.72
N SER A 22 48.62 49.41 -5.96
CA SER A 22 47.17 49.48 -5.76
C SER A 22 46.41 48.48 -6.64
N ASN A 23 46.78 48.37 -7.92
CA ASN A 23 46.20 47.39 -8.84
C ASN A 23 46.50 45.94 -8.42
N ILE A 24 47.72 45.65 -7.94
CA ILE A 24 48.07 44.32 -7.42
C ILE A 24 47.21 43.97 -6.20
N ILE A 25 47.02 44.93 -5.28
CA ILE A 25 46.17 44.76 -4.09
C ILE A 25 44.71 44.53 -4.52
N LEU A 26 44.19 45.32 -5.45
CA LEU A 26 42.82 45.17 -5.97
C LEU A 26 42.60 43.83 -6.66
N VAL A 27 43.51 43.41 -7.53
CA VAL A 27 43.44 42.11 -8.20
C VAL A 27 43.55 40.97 -7.20
N THR A 28 44.45 41.08 -6.22
CA THR A 28 44.59 40.07 -5.17
C THR A 28 43.34 40.00 -4.29
N ALA A 29 42.77 41.14 -3.90
CA ALA A 29 41.50 41.20 -3.18
C ALA A 29 40.36 40.58 -3.98
N LEU A 30 40.27 40.88 -5.28
CA LEU A 30 39.27 40.30 -6.18
C LEU A 30 39.41 38.77 -6.30
N VAL A 31 40.65 38.27 -6.45
CA VAL A 31 40.94 36.83 -6.48
C VAL A 31 40.56 36.17 -5.15
N LEU A 32 40.91 36.78 -4.02
CA LEU A 32 40.57 36.26 -2.69
C LEU A 32 39.04 36.23 -2.46
N VAL A 33 38.31 37.29 -2.85
CA VAL A 33 36.85 37.33 -2.78
C VAL A 33 36.24 36.25 -3.67
N THR A 34 36.75 36.05 -4.88
CA THR A 34 36.27 35.03 -5.82
C THR A 34 36.49 33.62 -5.28
N LEU A 35 37.67 33.34 -4.73
CA LEU A 35 37.98 32.05 -4.09
C LEU A 35 37.10 31.79 -2.86
N TRP A 36 36.88 32.81 -2.03
CA TRP A 36 36.01 32.71 -0.88
C TRP A 36 34.55 32.42 -1.28
N TYR A 37 34.05 33.12 -2.30
CA TYR A 37 32.70 32.90 -2.83
C TYR A 37 32.56 31.49 -3.43
N ALA A 38 33.54 31.03 -4.21
CA ALA A 38 33.55 29.67 -4.75
C ALA A 38 33.55 28.60 -3.62
N TRP A 39 34.28 28.84 -2.53
CA TRP A 39 34.28 27.96 -1.37
C TRP A 39 32.93 27.96 -0.65
N GLN A 40 32.28 29.13 -0.49
CA GLN A 40 30.95 29.24 0.11
C GLN A 40 29.89 28.55 -0.73
N VAL A 41 29.88 28.75 -2.05
CA VAL A 41 28.97 28.05 -2.98
C VAL A 41 29.18 26.55 -2.87
N ARG A 42 30.43 26.05 -2.90
CA ARG A 42 30.72 24.63 -2.74
C ARG A 42 30.19 24.05 -1.42
N ARG A 43 30.27 24.82 -0.33
CA ARG A 43 29.73 24.42 0.98
C ARG A 43 28.20 24.37 0.96
N GLN A 44 27.55 25.34 0.34
CA GLN A 44 26.09 25.35 0.17
C GLN A 44 25.62 24.20 -0.71
N THR A 45 26.30 23.92 -1.84
CA THR A 45 25.97 22.78 -2.71
C THR A 45 26.06 21.46 -1.96
N LYS A 46 27.12 21.24 -1.17
CA LYS A 46 27.24 20.01 -0.34
C LYS A 46 26.11 19.86 0.68
N SER A 47 25.74 20.95 1.36
CA SER A 47 24.61 20.92 2.30
C SER A 47 23.28 20.65 1.60
N MET A 48 23.08 21.24 0.41
CA MET A 48 21.91 21.02 -0.42
C MET A 48 21.83 19.58 -0.92
N GLU A 49 22.93 19.01 -1.43
CA GLU A 49 23.03 17.60 -1.82
C GLU A 49 22.68 16.66 -0.67
N LYS A 50 23.21 16.92 0.53
CA LYS A 50 22.88 16.15 1.73
C LYS A 50 21.39 16.27 2.09
N GLY A 51 20.82 17.46 1.98
CA GLY A 51 19.39 17.71 2.21
C GLY A 51 18.50 16.98 1.20
N MET A 52 18.83 17.08 -0.10
CA MET A 52 18.10 16.37 -1.18
C MET A 52 18.16 14.86 -0.99
N ARG A 53 19.33 14.32 -0.63
CA ARG A 53 19.46 12.88 -0.33
C ARG A 53 18.61 12.49 0.87
N LYS A 54 18.63 13.26 1.96
CA LYS A 54 17.78 13.00 3.14
C LYS A 54 16.30 13.00 2.75
N ASN A 55 15.85 13.98 1.97
CA ASN A 55 14.45 14.04 1.53
C ASN A 55 14.05 12.85 0.66
N ARG A 56 14.93 12.42 -0.26
CA ARG A 56 14.68 11.25 -1.11
C ARG A 56 14.57 9.95 -0.29
N ILE A 57 15.42 9.77 0.72
CA ILE A 57 15.29 8.63 1.64
C ILE A 57 13.99 8.72 2.44
N LEU A 58 13.59 9.93 2.86
CA LEU A 58 12.33 10.10 3.56
C LEU A 58 11.13 9.72 2.68
N GLU A 59 11.16 10.10 1.39
CA GLU A 59 10.17 9.69 0.39
C GLU A 59 10.13 8.17 0.23
N GLU A 60 11.28 7.51 0.08
CA GLU A 60 11.34 6.03 0.05
C GLU A 60 10.72 5.38 1.29
N ILE A 61 10.93 5.96 2.48
CA ILE A 61 10.34 5.47 3.72
C ILE A 61 8.82 5.69 3.73
N GLN A 62 8.37 6.92 3.45
CA GLN A 62 6.96 7.31 3.59
C GLN A 62 6.06 6.74 2.49
N ASP A 63 6.59 6.58 1.28
CA ASP A 63 5.78 6.20 0.11
C ASP A 63 5.91 4.71 -0.23
N VAL A 64 6.94 4.03 0.28
CA VAL A 64 7.17 2.60 0.01
C VAL A 64 7.25 1.81 1.30
N LEU A 65 8.29 2.01 2.12
CA LEU A 65 8.59 1.08 3.21
C LEU A 65 7.48 1.07 4.29
N THR A 66 7.02 2.24 4.73
CA THR A 66 6.00 2.34 5.78
C THR A 66 4.62 1.86 5.29
N PRO A 67 4.10 2.29 4.13
CA PRO A 67 2.85 1.75 3.60
C PRO A 67 2.90 0.24 3.36
N THR A 68 4.00 -0.30 2.83
CA THR A 68 4.13 -1.75 2.63
C THR A 68 4.13 -2.50 3.95
N ILE A 69 4.82 -2.01 4.99
CA ILE A 69 4.75 -2.60 6.34
C ILE A 69 3.29 -2.71 6.81
N TYR A 70 2.52 -1.63 6.70
CA TYR A 70 1.12 -1.63 7.11
C TYR A 70 0.24 -2.56 6.27
N SER A 71 0.52 -2.66 4.96
CA SER A 71 -0.18 -3.60 4.09
C SER A 71 0.08 -5.03 4.54
N LEU A 72 1.35 -5.45 4.61
CA LEU A 72 1.74 -6.80 4.97
C LEU A 72 1.22 -7.22 6.36
N GLU A 73 1.24 -6.32 7.34
CA GLU A 73 0.66 -6.59 8.67
C GLU A 73 -0.84 -6.91 8.60
N LYS A 74 -1.58 -6.14 7.80
CA LYS A 74 -3.02 -6.39 7.59
C LYS A 74 -3.27 -7.67 6.79
N GLU A 75 -2.45 -7.96 5.78
CA GLU A 75 -2.58 -9.16 4.95
C GLU A 75 -2.33 -10.42 5.78
N ILE A 76 -1.26 -10.44 6.58
CA ILE A 76 -0.99 -11.53 7.53
C ILE A 76 -2.16 -11.72 8.51
N GLU A 77 -2.67 -10.64 9.10
CA GLU A 77 -3.81 -10.69 10.02
C GLU A 77 -5.07 -11.24 9.33
N ALA A 78 -5.33 -10.82 8.09
CA ALA A 78 -6.48 -11.25 7.32
C ALA A 78 -6.38 -12.74 6.97
N ILE A 79 -5.20 -13.23 6.59
CA ILE A 79 -4.95 -14.66 6.33
C ILE A 79 -5.13 -15.47 7.62
N GLU A 80 -4.56 -15.02 8.74
CA GLU A 80 -4.67 -15.71 10.03
C GLU A 80 -6.11 -15.82 10.55
N LYS A 81 -6.92 -14.78 10.32
CA LYS A 81 -8.32 -14.75 10.73
C LYS A 81 -9.27 -15.37 9.71
N ASN A 82 -8.74 -15.89 8.60
CA ASN A 82 -9.52 -16.36 7.46
C ASN A 82 -10.56 -15.32 6.99
N LYS A 83 -10.11 -14.06 6.87
CA LYS A 83 -10.90 -12.89 6.46
C LYS A 83 -10.42 -12.39 5.10
N ILE A 84 -10.32 -13.31 4.16
CA ILE A 84 -9.96 -13.01 2.77
C ILE A 84 -11.21 -13.20 1.94
N PHE A 85 -11.68 -12.11 1.33
CA PHE A 85 -12.87 -12.18 0.50
C PHE A 85 -12.56 -11.69 -0.90
N TRP A 86 -12.91 -12.52 -1.88
CA TRP A 86 -12.77 -12.19 -3.27
C TRP A 86 -14.09 -11.66 -3.83
N TYR A 87 -14.03 -10.61 -4.64
CA TYR A 87 -15.16 -10.17 -5.43
C TYR A 87 -14.69 -9.69 -6.80
N LYS A 88 -15.60 -9.78 -7.77
CA LYS A 88 -15.36 -9.32 -9.12
C LYS A 88 -15.78 -7.87 -9.29
N SER A 89 -14.83 -7.03 -9.67
CA SER A 89 -15.11 -5.73 -10.26
C SER A 89 -15.33 -5.87 -11.77
N VAL A 90 -15.74 -4.79 -12.44
CA VAL A 90 -16.02 -4.80 -13.89
C VAL A 90 -14.82 -5.29 -14.72
N GLU A 91 -13.60 -5.02 -14.25
CA GLU A 91 -12.36 -5.26 -15.00
C GLU A 91 -11.49 -6.36 -14.40
N GLU A 92 -11.54 -6.58 -13.09
CA GLU A 92 -10.68 -7.54 -12.40
C GLU A 92 -11.27 -8.08 -11.08
N GLY A 93 -10.79 -9.25 -10.65
CA GLY A 93 -11.04 -9.74 -9.31
C GLY A 93 -10.18 -9.01 -8.28
N ILE A 94 -10.79 -8.65 -7.15
CA ILE A 94 -10.20 -7.87 -6.06
C ILE A 94 -10.40 -8.65 -4.76
N PHE A 95 -9.40 -8.57 -3.88
CA PHE A 95 -9.49 -9.10 -2.53
C PHE A 95 -9.78 -8.00 -1.51
N GLU A 96 -10.75 -8.23 -0.65
CA GLU A 96 -10.79 -7.59 0.66
C GLU A 96 -9.80 -8.34 1.58
N GLY A 97 -8.75 -7.63 2.00
CA GLY A 97 -7.74 -8.15 2.91
C GLY A 97 -6.40 -8.53 2.29
N LEU A 98 -6.26 -8.51 0.96
CA LEU A 98 -4.98 -8.66 0.24
C LEU A 98 -4.80 -7.54 -0.77
N SER A 99 -3.56 -7.17 -1.09
CA SER A 99 -3.30 -6.14 -2.09
C SER A 99 -2.00 -6.35 -2.83
N LYS A 100 -1.91 -5.88 -4.08
CA LYS A 100 -0.62 -5.83 -4.76
C LYS A 100 0.28 -4.79 -4.09
N ILE A 101 1.54 -5.13 -3.89
CA ILE A 101 2.53 -4.27 -3.22
C ILE A 101 3.55 -3.69 -4.18
N TYR A 102 3.66 -4.20 -5.41
CA TYR A 102 4.60 -3.68 -6.40
C TYR A 102 4.09 -2.38 -7.03
N GLY A 103 4.86 -1.30 -6.87
CA GLY A 103 4.57 0.00 -7.47
C GLY A 103 5.57 0.41 -8.56
N ASN A 104 5.19 1.41 -9.37
CA ASN A 104 6.02 1.97 -10.45
C ASN A 104 6.41 3.45 -10.21
N SER A 105 6.30 3.92 -8.96
CA SER A 105 6.69 5.29 -8.61
C SER A 105 8.23 5.47 -8.65
N GLY A 106 8.69 6.72 -8.61
CA GLY A 106 10.12 7.02 -8.48
C GLY A 106 10.74 6.42 -7.22
N ALA A 107 10.03 6.52 -6.08
CA ALA A 107 10.45 5.95 -4.81
C ALA A 107 10.60 4.42 -4.87
N PHE A 108 9.69 3.71 -5.53
CA PHE A 108 9.82 2.26 -5.75
C PHE A 108 11.09 1.90 -6.54
N LYS A 109 11.35 2.62 -7.64
CA LYS A 109 12.56 2.41 -8.45
C LYS A 109 13.83 2.68 -7.65
N ASP A 110 13.81 3.65 -6.75
CA ASP A 110 14.95 3.99 -5.90
C ASP A 110 15.20 2.95 -4.82
N VAL A 111 14.15 2.42 -4.20
CA VAL A 111 14.24 1.30 -3.25
C VAL A 111 14.79 0.06 -3.95
N PHE A 112 14.22 -0.34 -5.08
CA PHE A 112 14.64 -1.55 -5.81
C PHE A 112 16.04 -1.43 -6.42
N GLY A 113 16.42 -0.23 -6.88
CA GLY A 113 17.80 0.04 -7.32
C GLY A 113 18.84 -0.16 -6.21
N LYS A 114 18.46 -0.01 -4.93
CA LYS A 114 19.34 -0.23 -3.77
C LYS A 114 19.21 -1.63 -3.19
N PHE A 115 18.01 -2.23 -3.29
CA PHE A 115 17.66 -3.52 -2.74
C PHE A 115 16.98 -4.39 -3.81
N PRO A 116 17.74 -4.94 -4.77
CA PRO A 116 17.16 -5.77 -5.83
C PRO A 116 16.49 -7.05 -5.30
N ASP A 117 16.93 -7.54 -4.14
CA ASP A 117 16.28 -8.69 -3.48
C ASP A 117 14.85 -8.38 -3.04
N LEU A 118 14.54 -7.12 -2.68
CA LEU A 118 13.17 -6.71 -2.40
C LEU A 118 12.32 -6.67 -3.67
N GLU A 119 12.87 -6.27 -4.81
CA GLU A 119 12.14 -6.25 -6.09
C GLU A 119 11.65 -7.65 -6.46
N GLU A 120 12.54 -8.65 -6.37
CA GLU A 120 12.20 -10.05 -6.64
C GLU A 120 11.12 -10.58 -5.69
N MET A 121 11.20 -10.24 -4.41
CA MET A 121 10.20 -10.66 -3.41
C MET A 121 8.84 -9.98 -3.64
N PHE A 122 8.79 -8.69 -4.01
CA PHE A 122 7.54 -8.00 -4.33
C PHE A 122 6.88 -8.57 -5.59
N LEU A 123 7.68 -8.90 -6.60
CA LEU A 123 7.16 -9.57 -7.81
C LEU A 123 6.63 -10.97 -7.48
N SER A 124 7.31 -11.70 -6.61
CA SER A 124 6.87 -13.02 -6.14
C SER A 124 5.56 -12.94 -5.36
N HIS A 125 5.41 -11.92 -4.53
CA HIS A 125 4.17 -11.61 -3.81
C HIS A 125 3.01 -11.36 -4.78
N ASP A 126 3.17 -10.41 -5.71
CA ASP A 126 2.10 -10.04 -6.65
C ASP A 126 1.75 -11.18 -7.62
N ASN A 127 2.69 -12.09 -7.88
CA ASN A 127 2.43 -13.33 -8.61
C ASN A 127 1.56 -14.31 -7.80
N LEU A 128 1.80 -14.46 -6.49
CA LEU A 128 0.93 -15.25 -5.62
C LEU A 128 -0.48 -14.63 -5.54
N TYR A 129 -0.58 -13.32 -5.37
CA TYR A 129 -1.84 -12.58 -5.43
C TYR A 129 -2.60 -12.87 -6.74
N SER A 130 -1.90 -12.80 -7.88
CA SER A 130 -2.52 -13.02 -9.20
C SER A 130 -3.00 -14.46 -9.38
N LYS A 131 -2.23 -15.45 -8.89
CA LYS A 131 -2.65 -16.85 -8.89
C LYS A 131 -3.87 -17.11 -8.01
N LEU A 132 -3.94 -16.48 -6.84
CA LEU A 132 -5.14 -16.52 -6.00
C LEU A 132 -6.34 -15.97 -6.77
N ASN A 133 -6.17 -14.83 -7.45
CA ASN A 133 -7.22 -14.22 -8.26
C ASN A 133 -7.73 -15.16 -9.37
N GLU A 134 -6.81 -15.87 -10.04
CA GLU A 134 -7.14 -16.89 -11.05
C GLU A 134 -7.97 -18.02 -10.46
N LEU A 135 -7.57 -18.58 -9.31
CA LEU A 135 -8.29 -19.68 -8.64
C LEU A 135 -9.71 -19.27 -8.24
N TYR A 136 -9.89 -18.09 -7.65
CA TYR A 136 -11.23 -17.59 -7.32
C TYR A 136 -12.08 -17.30 -8.56
N THR A 137 -11.46 -16.84 -9.66
CA THR A 137 -12.15 -16.67 -10.94
C THR A 137 -12.60 -18.01 -11.52
N GLU A 138 -11.79 -19.07 -11.35
CA GLU A 138 -12.17 -20.43 -11.75
C GLU A 138 -13.34 -20.97 -10.92
N ILE A 139 -13.33 -20.75 -9.60
CA ILE A 139 -14.43 -21.06 -8.70
C ILE A 139 -15.70 -20.31 -9.12
N GLU A 140 -15.63 -18.99 -9.36
CA GLU A 140 -16.76 -18.20 -9.87
C GLU A 140 -17.31 -18.81 -11.16
N ARG A 141 -16.44 -19.13 -12.12
CA ARG A 141 -16.87 -19.68 -13.41
C ARG A 141 -17.56 -21.03 -13.27
N GLU A 142 -17.08 -21.89 -12.39
CA GLU A 142 -17.66 -23.21 -12.15
C GLU A 142 -19.01 -23.11 -11.42
N ILE A 143 -19.14 -22.18 -10.47
CA ILE A 143 -20.35 -22.01 -9.65
C ILE A 143 -21.44 -21.23 -10.40
N ARG A 144 -21.07 -20.18 -11.14
CA ARG A 144 -22.00 -19.19 -11.70
C ARG A 144 -22.68 -19.67 -12.99
N THR A 145 -23.32 -20.82 -12.91
CA THR A 145 -24.05 -21.48 -14.00
C THR A 145 -25.47 -20.93 -14.16
N LEU A 146 -26.10 -21.22 -15.30
CA LEU A 146 -27.53 -20.93 -15.49
C LEU A 146 -28.40 -21.72 -14.52
N GLU A 147 -28.02 -22.96 -14.22
CA GLU A 147 -28.72 -23.83 -13.27
C GLU A 147 -28.76 -23.23 -11.87
N LEU A 148 -27.63 -22.74 -11.35
CA LEU A 148 -27.61 -22.08 -10.05
C LEU A 148 -28.46 -20.79 -10.06
N LYS A 149 -28.43 -20.00 -11.13
CA LYS A 149 -29.24 -18.78 -11.25
C LYS A 149 -30.73 -19.08 -11.21
N GLU A 150 -31.18 -20.07 -11.97
CA GLU A 150 -32.58 -20.50 -11.99
C GLU A 150 -32.99 -21.10 -10.64
N ARG A 151 -32.12 -21.89 -10.02
CA ARG A 151 -32.38 -22.48 -8.71
C ARG A 151 -32.50 -21.40 -7.62
N LEU A 152 -31.58 -20.44 -7.60
CA LEU A 152 -31.61 -19.31 -6.68
C LEU A 152 -32.91 -18.51 -6.81
N GLU A 153 -33.34 -18.19 -8.03
CA GLU A 153 -34.59 -17.45 -8.25
C GLU A 153 -35.81 -18.21 -7.74
N ASN A 154 -35.85 -19.53 -7.93
CA ASN A 154 -36.94 -20.37 -7.42
C ASN A 154 -36.95 -20.44 -5.89
N LEU A 155 -35.78 -20.56 -5.25
CA LEU A 155 -35.65 -20.56 -3.80
C LEU A 155 -36.05 -19.20 -3.21
N LEU A 156 -35.61 -18.09 -3.82
CA LEU A 156 -36.01 -16.74 -3.40
C LEU A 156 -37.52 -16.55 -3.50
N ASN A 157 -38.15 -16.99 -4.58
CA ASN A 157 -39.60 -16.93 -4.73
C ASN A 157 -40.33 -17.77 -3.66
N THR A 158 -39.81 -18.95 -3.34
CA THR A 158 -40.35 -19.83 -2.28
C THR A 158 -40.23 -19.18 -0.91
N PHE A 159 -39.05 -18.63 -0.60
CA PHE A 159 -38.78 -17.89 0.64
C PHE A 159 -39.70 -16.67 0.78
N TYR A 160 -39.85 -15.86 -0.27
CA TYR A 160 -40.75 -14.70 -0.20
C TYR A 160 -42.20 -15.11 0.05
N GLN A 161 -42.65 -16.23 -0.52
CA GLN A 161 -44.00 -16.74 -0.28
C GLN A 161 -44.17 -17.24 1.16
N SER A 162 -43.19 -17.97 1.70
CA SER A 162 -43.24 -18.48 3.08
C SER A 162 -43.22 -17.36 4.13
N LYS A 163 -42.53 -16.24 3.83
CA LYS A 163 -42.42 -15.08 4.74
C LYS A 163 -43.59 -14.08 4.67
N ARG A 164 -44.58 -14.28 3.78
CA ARG A 164 -45.75 -13.37 3.69
C ARG A 164 -46.58 -13.33 4.96
N GLU A 165 -46.86 -14.49 5.55
CA GLU A 165 -47.65 -14.56 6.79
C GLU A 165 -46.91 -13.89 7.94
N GLU A 166 -45.61 -14.16 8.08
CA GLU A 166 -44.75 -13.51 9.09
C GLU A 166 -44.70 -11.98 8.90
N ALA A 167 -44.59 -11.49 7.66
CA ALA A 167 -44.62 -10.06 7.36
C ALA A 167 -45.94 -9.42 7.80
N ASN A 168 -47.07 -10.07 7.52
CA ASN A 168 -48.40 -9.60 7.91
C ASN A 168 -48.57 -9.56 9.43
N GLU A 169 -48.16 -10.62 10.14
CA GLU A 169 -48.23 -10.69 11.61
C GLU A 169 -47.40 -9.58 12.28
N ARG A 170 -46.26 -9.22 11.67
CA ARG A 170 -45.36 -8.16 12.15
C ARG A 170 -45.73 -6.75 11.64
N ASN A 171 -46.82 -6.60 10.90
CA ASN A 171 -47.23 -5.34 10.23
C ASN A 171 -46.11 -4.72 9.37
N LEU A 172 -45.32 -5.56 8.70
CA LEU A 172 -44.27 -5.14 7.78
C LEU A 172 -44.84 -4.94 6.37
N PRO A 173 -44.20 -4.13 5.52
CA PRO A 173 -44.62 -4.00 4.12
C PRO A 173 -44.47 -5.34 3.39
N GLU A 174 -45.31 -5.59 2.36
CA GLU A 174 -45.37 -6.88 1.65
C GLU A 174 -44.02 -7.27 0.99
N ASN A 175 -43.18 -6.28 0.67
CA ASN A 175 -41.85 -6.47 0.11
C ASN A 175 -40.73 -6.49 1.16
N ALA A 176 -41.03 -6.52 2.46
CA ALA A 176 -40.02 -6.44 3.54
C ALA A 176 -38.96 -7.55 3.46
N TYR A 177 -39.31 -8.71 2.92
CA TYR A 177 -38.39 -9.84 2.73
C TYR A 177 -37.82 -9.95 1.31
N LYS A 178 -38.26 -9.10 0.38
CA LYS A 178 -37.85 -9.19 -1.01
C LYS A 178 -36.43 -8.64 -1.17
N LEU A 179 -35.51 -9.48 -1.64
CA LEU A 179 -34.13 -9.08 -1.89
C LEU A 179 -34.01 -8.22 -3.15
N GLU A 180 -33.27 -7.13 -2.99
CA GLU A 180 -32.78 -6.29 -4.09
C GLU A 180 -31.67 -7.01 -4.88
N ASP A 181 -31.37 -6.53 -6.10
CA ASP A 181 -30.39 -7.17 -6.99
C ASP A 181 -28.99 -7.23 -6.36
N ASN A 182 -28.60 -6.20 -5.59
CA ASN A 182 -27.34 -6.16 -4.85
C ASN A 182 -27.25 -7.25 -3.75
N GLU A 183 -28.36 -7.55 -3.08
CA GLU A 183 -28.45 -8.60 -2.06
C GLU A 183 -28.44 -9.99 -2.71
N ARG A 184 -29.05 -10.14 -3.89
CA ARG A 184 -28.94 -11.38 -4.67
C ARG A 184 -27.50 -11.64 -5.11
N GLU A 185 -26.80 -10.61 -5.57
CA GLU A 185 -25.37 -10.72 -5.90
C GLU A 185 -24.52 -11.05 -4.68
N ARG A 186 -24.91 -10.54 -3.50
CA ARG A 186 -24.26 -10.89 -2.24
C ARG A 186 -24.40 -12.38 -1.91
N ILE A 187 -25.51 -13.03 -2.26
CA ILE A 187 -25.65 -14.50 -2.11
C ILE A 187 -24.60 -15.23 -2.97
N PHE A 188 -24.45 -14.86 -4.25
CA PHE A 188 -23.41 -15.46 -5.10
C PHE A 188 -22.01 -15.26 -4.50
N TRP A 189 -21.74 -14.07 -3.98
CA TRP A 189 -20.50 -13.77 -3.30
C TRP A 189 -20.26 -14.67 -2.08
N TRP A 190 -21.28 -14.99 -1.29
CA TRP A 190 -21.19 -15.95 -0.18
C TRP A 190 -20.88 -17.36 -0.64
N ILE A 191 -21.52 -17.81 -1.70
CA ILE A 191 -21.25 -19.13 -2.28
C ILE A 191 -19.81 -19.19 -2.78
N ILE A 192 -19.32 -18.18 -3.51
CA ILE A 192 -17.95 -18.16 -4.06
C ILE A 192 -16.89 -18.14 -2.96
N ASN A 193 -17.13 -17.39 -1.88
CA ASN A 193 -16.19 -17.26 -0.77
C ASN A 193 -16.34 -18.33 0.32
N ASN A 194 -17.29 -19.26 0.17
CA ASN A 194 -17.66 -20.22 1.21
C ASN A 194 -17.89 -19.55 2.57
N TRP A 195 -18.55 -18.39 2.57
CA TRP A 195 -18.71 -17.57 3.77
C TRP A 195 -20.11 -17.69 4.35
N THR A 196 -20.20 -17.72 5.68
CA THR A 196 -21.48 -17.72 6.39
C THR A 196 -21.64 -16.39 7.14
N PRO A 197 -22.59 -15.52 6.74
CA PRO A 197 -22.95 -14.34 7.50
C PRO A 197 -23.43 -14.72 8.90
N LYS A 198 -23.15 -13.86 9.88
CA LYS A 198 -23.77 -13.94 11.20
C LYS A 198 -24.86 -12.88 11.28
N GLY A 199 -26.08 -13.32 11.51
CA GLY A 199 -27.20 -12.38 11.69
C GLY A 199 -27.09 -11.58 12.98
N THR A 200 -27.65 -10.38 12.97
CA THR A 200 -27.83 -9.62 14.21
C THR A 200 -29.16 -10.00 14.88
N PRO A 201 -29.15 -10.37 16.19
CA PRO A 201 -30.39 -10.74 16.87
C PRO A 201 -31.41 -9.60 16.80
N HIS A 202 -32.66 -9.97 16.49
CA HIS A 202 -33.81 -9.06 16.45
C HIS A 202 -33.82 -8.01 15.33
N THR A 203 -32.90 -8.09 14.37
CA THR A 203 -32.95 -7.27 13.14
C THR A 203 -33.58 -8.07 12.01
N LEU A 204 -34.35 -7.40 11.15
CA LEU A 204 -34.83 -7.99 9.90
C LEU A 204 -33.68 -7.96 8.88
N GLU A 205 -33.09 -9.12 8.58
CA GLU A 205 -32.00 -9.28 7.61
C GLU A 205 -32.37 -10.35 6.58
N PRO A 206 -33.25 -10.04 5.61
CA PRO A 206 -33.86 -11.06 4.75
C PRO A 206 -32.86 -11.90 3.97
N HIS A 207 -31.71 -11.32 3.58
CA HIS A 207 -30.65 -12.04 2.87
C HIS A 207 -29.93 -13.05 3.79
N VAL A 208 -29.73 -12.71 5.07
CA VAL A 208 -29.15 -13.61 6.06
C VAL A 208 -30.14 -14.71 6.44
N ASP A 209 -31.41 -14.35 6.68
CA ASP A 209 -32.47 -15.32 6.96
C ASP A 209 -32.63 -16.32 5.82
N PHE A 210 -32.62 -15.84 4.57
CA PHE A 210 -32.63 -16.66 3.37
C PHE A 210 -31.43 -17.61 3.32
N TRP A 211 -30.23 -17.10 3.61
CA TRP A 211 -29.03 -17.92 3.62
C TRP A 211 -29.09 -19.01 4.68
N GLU A 212 -29.50 -18.70 5.89
CA GLU A 212 -29.61 -19.71 6.95
C GLU A 212 -30.59 -20.84 6.61
N GLU A 213 -31.66 -20.54 5.86
CA GLU A 213 -32.65 -21.53 5.43
C GLU A 213 -32.16 -22.41 4.26
N TYR A 214 -31.41 -21.84 3.31
CA TYR A 214 -31.08 -22.51 2.04
C TYR A 214 -29.57 -22.74 1.77
N LYS A 215 -28.67 -22.35 2.68
CA LYS A 215 -27.21 -22.44 2.47
C LYS A 215 -26.74 -23.84 2.12
N ASP A 216 -27.25 -24.88 2.78
CA ASP A 216 -26.79 -26.24 2.57
C ASP A 216 -27.06 -26.67 1.13
N GLU A 217 -28.22 -26.31 0.59
CA GLU A 217 -28.59 -26.59 -0.79
C GLU A 217 -27.77 -25.77 -1.80
N LEU A 218 -27.55 -24.48 -1.51
CA LEU A 218 -26.76 -23.60 -2.38
C LEU A 218 -25.28 -23.99 -2.40
N LEU A 219 -24.74 -24.46 -1.28
CA LEU A 219 -23.35 -24.91 -1.16
C LEU A 219 -23.11 -26.28 -1.82
N GLU A 220 -24.15 -27.05 -2.20
CA GLU A 220 -23.98 -28.24 -3.04
C GLU A 220 -23.35 -27.88 -4.40
N PHE A 221 -23.61 -26.69 -4.94
CA PHE A 221 -22.99 -26.22 -6.18
C PHE A 221 -21.48 -26.01 -6.08
N ARG A 222 -20.93 -25.94 -4.86
CA ARG A 222 -19.48 -25.95 -4.62
C ARG A 222 -18.89 -27.35 -4.60
N LYS A 223 -19.68 -28.42 -4.45
CA LYS A 223 -19.17 -29.79 -4.29
C LYS A 223 -18.79 -30.42 -5.63
N THR A 224 -17.95 -29.72 -6.39
CA THR A 224 -17.33 -30.22 -7.60
C THR A 224 -15.86 -30.50 -7.33
N LEU A 225 -15.31 -31.52 -7.99
CA LEU A 225 -13.89 -31.87 -7.86
C LEU A 225 -12.98 -30.64 -8.14
N ARG A 226 -13.35 -29.81 -9.12
CA ARG A 226 -12.60 -28.62 -9.50
C ARG A 226 -12.57 -27.56 -8.41
N VAL A 227 -13.70 -27.30 -7.76
CA VAL A 227 -13.76 -26.33 -6.65
C VAL A 227 -13.00 -26.88 -5.44
N GLU A 228 -13.11 -28.17 -5.13
CA GLU A 228 -12.33 -28.78 -4.04
C GLU A 228 -10.80 -28.74 -4.29
N GLU A 229 -10.37 -28.93 -5.53
CA GLU A 229 -8.96 -28.79 -5.93
C GLU A 229 -8.50 -27.33 -5.84
N ALA A 230 -9.33 -26.39 -6.29
CA ALA A 230 -9.04 -24.96 -6.21
C ALA A 230 -8.96 -24.48 -4.75
N ASP A 231 -9.86 -24.90 -3.87
CA ASP A 231 -9.86 -24.55 -2.45
C ASP A 231 -8.57 -25.03 -1.75
N LYS A 232 -8.13 -26.26 -2.01
CA LYS A 232 -6.85 -26.78 -1.49
C LYS A 232 -5.65 -25.97 -1.98
N GLU A 233 -5.67 -25.59 -3.25
CA GLU A 233 -4.60 -24.78 -3.82
C GLU A 233 -4.63 -23.35 -3.27
N ILE A 234 -5.80 -22.76 -3.03
CA ILE A 234 -5.95 -21.46 -2.36
C ILE A 234 -5.32 -21.52 -0.97
N GLU A 235 -5.62 -22.53 -0.14
CA GLU A 235 -5.02 -22.68 1.19
C GLU A 235 -3.49 -22.77 1.13
N ASN A 236 -2.96 -23.53 0.17
CA ASN A 236 -1.52 -23.63 -0.07
C ASN A 236 -0.90 -22.29 -0.46
N ARG A 237 -1.54 -21.54 -1.38
CA ARG A 237 -1.07 -20.23 -1.83
C ARG A 237 -1.15 -19.16 -0.73
N LEU A 238 -2.20 -19.18 0.09
CA LEU A 238 -2.32 -18.29 1.25
C LEU A 238 -1.23 -18.58 2.30
N THR A 239 -0.88 -19.85 2.49
CA THR A 239 0.24 -20.23 3.38
C THR A 239 1.57 -19.70 2.85
N GLN A 240 1.84 -19.89 1.55
CA GLN A 240 3.04 -19.35 0.90
C GLN A 240 3.09 -17.82 0.95
N LEU A 241 1.95 -17.16 0.75
CA LEU A 241 1.83 -15.71 0.81
C LEU A 241 2.15 -15.22 2.22
N LYS A 242 1.54 -15.80 3.25
CA LYS A 242 1.80 -15.45 4.65
C LYS A 242 3.29 -15.60 5.04
N GLU A 243 3.93 -16.70 4.62
CA GLU A 243 5.36 -16.91 4.86
C GLU A 243 6.21 -15.83 4.17
N LEU A 244 5.92 -15.55 2.90
CA LEU A 244 6.59 -14.49 2.14
C LEU A 244 6.38 -13.11 2.76
N ASP A 245 5.17 -12.80 3.19
CA ASP A 245 4.81 -11.54 3.85
C ASP A 245 5.59 -11.35 5.14
N GLY A 246 5.71 -12.41 5.95
CA GLY A 246 6.53 -12.39 7.17
C GLY A 246 7.99 -12.08 6.86
N HIS A 247 8.57 -12.74 5.85
CA HIS A 247 9.94 -12.49 5.42
C HIS A 247 10.15 -11.08 4.85
N LEU A 248 9.20 -10.58 4.05
CA LEU A 248 9.20 -9.23 3.51
C LEU A 248 9.11 -8.20 4.63
N LEU A 249 8.19 -8.40 5.57
CA LEU A 249 7.94 -7.51 6.70
C LEU A 249 9.19 -7.31 7.54
N ASP A 250 9.89 -8.41 7.89
CA ASP A 250 11.13 -8.36 8.66
C ASP A 250 12.23 -7.59 7.91
N LYS A 251 12.42 -7.88 6.62
CA LYS A 251 13.42 -7.20 5.78
C LYS A 251 13.13 -5.70 5.65
N ILE A 252 11.88 -5.33 5.35
CA ILE A 252 11.49 -3.94 5.15
C ILE A 252 11.62 -3.16 6.47
N LYS A 253 11.23 -3.75 7.60
CA LYS A 253 11.44 -3.16 8.94
C LYS A 253 12.91 -2.93 9.23
N GLU A 254 13.78 -3.91 8.95
CA GLU A 254 15.24 -3.77 9.10
C GLU A 254 15.78 -2.60 8.25
N LYS A 255 15.39 -2.50 6.97
CA LYS A 255 15.85 -1.41 6.09
C LYS A 255 15.34 -0.06 6.53
N ARG A 256 14.06 0.04 6.91
CA ARG A 256 13.46 1.28 7.43
C ARG A 256 14.19 1.76 8.69
N GLU A 257 14.48 0.84 9.61
CA GLU A 257 15.18 1.15 10.85
C GLU A 257 16.62 1.60 10.59
N LYS A 258 17.33 0.94 9.69
CA LYS A 258 18.67 1.37 9.26
C LYS A 258 18.66 2.79 8.70
N TYR A 259 17.68 3.14 7.86
CA TYR A 259 17.54 4.51 7.36
C TYR A 259 17.20 5.51 8.46
N ARG A 260 16.33 5.15 9.41
CA ARG A 260 16.03 5.99 10.58
C ARG A 260 17.30 6.36 11.34
N GLU A 261 18.16 5.38 11.62
CA GLU A 261 19.42 5.58 12.33
C GLU A 261 20.44 6.37 11.51
N GLU A 262 20.69 5.99 10.25
CA GLU A 262 21.70 6.60 9.38
C GLU A 262 21.43 8.09 9.09
N TYR A 263 20.15 8.45 8.94
CA TYR A 263 19.72 9.80 8.59
C TYR A 263 19.11 10.59 9.76
N HIS A 264 19.10 9.99 10.96
CA HIS A 264 18.55 10.56 12.19
C HIS A 264 17.12 11.07 12.03
N PHE A 265 16.25 10.25 11.43
CA PHE A 265 14.82 10.56 11.36
C PHE A 265 14.15 10.29 12.70
N THR A 266 13.19 11.13 13.06
CA THR A 266 12.29 10.91 14.19
C THR A 266 11.23 9.87 13.83
N LYS A 267 10.61 9.25 14.86
CA LYS A 267 9.52 8.28 14.65
C LYS A 267 8.33 8.88 13.88
N TYR A 268 8.05 10.17 14.05
CA TYR A 268 6.97 10.87 13.36
C TYR A 268 7.31 11.27 11.92
N GLU A 269 8.59 11.40 11.58
CA GLU A 269 9.03 11.61 10.20
C GLU A 269 8.85 10.32 9.39
N ILE A 270 9.24 9.17 9.93
CA ILE A 270 9.13 7.89 9.20
C ILE A 270 7.69 7.34 9.19
N ASP A 271 6.86 7.77 10.14
CA ASP A 271 5.49 7.32 10.32
C ASP A 271 4.59 8.48 10.77
N PRO A 272 4.11 9.30 9.82
CA PRO A 272 3.29 10.46 10.12
C PRO A 272 1.95 10.09 10.79
N GLN A 273 1.40 8.91 10.48
CA GLN A 273 0.12 8.45 11.03
C GLN A 273 0.19 8.20 12.54
N LEU A 274 1.35 7.79 13.04
CA LEU A 274 1.58 7.58 14.48
C LEU A 274 1.33 8.87 15.29
N LYS A 275 1.71 10.02 14.74
CA LYS A 275 1.51 11.32 15.40
C LYS A 275 0.01 11.64 15.55
N GLU A 276 -0.74 11.45 14.47
CA GLU A 276 -2.18 11.70 14.46
C GLU A 276 -2.92 10.75 15.42
N LEU A 277 -2.48 9.50 15.52
CA LEU A 277 -3.05 8.52 16.44
C LEU A 277 -2.78 8.86 17.90
N GLU A 278 -1.54 9.25 18.24
CA GLU A 278 -1.17 9.69 19.59
C GLU A 278 -1.92 10.98 20.00
N GLU A 279 -2.12 11.92 19.08
CA GLU A 279 -2.88 13.15 19.33
C GLU A 279 -4.39 12.90 19.52
N ARG A 280 -4.97 11.90 18.85
CA ARG A 280 -6.40 11.53 19.01
C ARG A 280 -6.70 10.75 20.30
N LEU A 281 -5.69 10.11 20.89
CA LEU A 281 -5.81 9.30 22.10
C LEU A 281 -5.55 10.10 23.40
N MET A 282 -5.10 11.35 23.29
CA MET A 282 -4.94 12.30 24.40
C MET A 282 -6.16 13.22 24.53
#